data_AF-A0A2S2QD39-F1
#
_entry.id   AF-A0A2S2QD39-F1
#
_cell.length_a   1.000
_cell.length_b   1.000
_cell.length_c   1.000
_cell.angle_alpha   90.00
_cell.angle_beta   90.00
_cell.angle_gamma   90.00
#
_symmetry.space_group_name_H-M   'P 1'
#
loop_
_entity.id
_entity.type
_entity.pdbx_description
1 polymer ?
#
loop_
_entity_poly.entity_id
_entity_poly.type
_entity_poly.pdbx_seq_one_letter_code
_entity_poly.pdbx_strand_id
1 'polypeptide(L)'
;MRALSYYFLRGETTVRNIIETTSEAIWRILQPLYMPMPSKEIWEKTAKRYEELWNSPNCVGCIDGKHIKIKKPNDSGSAFYNYKNFFSIVLMAISDADGNFLAIDVGE
;
A
#
# COMPACT_ATOMS: atom_id res chain seq x y z
N MET A 1 17.19 3.00 7.71
CA MET A 1 18.07 1.94 8.25
C MET A 1 18.97 2.46 9.36
N ARG A 2 19.85 3.43 9.11
CA ARG A 2 20.73 4.03 10.13
C ARG A 2 20.06 4.42 11.46
N ALA A 3 18.93 5.12 11.42
CA ALA A 3 18.19 5.50 12.64
C ALA A 3 17.73 4.28 13.47
N LEU A 4 17.17 3.26 12.81
CA LEU A 4 16.73 2.01 13.47
C LEU A 4 17.93 1.19 13.97
N SER A 5 19.03 1.17 13.22
CA SER A 5 20.29 0.54 13.61
C SER A 5 20.83 1.11 14.92
N TYR A 6 20.83 2.44 15.08
CA TYR A 6 21.20 3.09 16.34
C TYR A 6 20.19 2.80 17.46
N TYR A 7 18.89 2.88 17.18
CA TYR A 7 17.85 2.66 18.19
C TYR A 7 17.90 1.24 18.79
N PHE A 8 18.08 0.23 17.95
CA PHE A 8 18.10 -1.18 18.37
C PHE A 8 19.51 -1.72 18.68
N LEU A 9 20.56 -0.90 18.52
CA LEU A 9 21.96 -1.31 18.68
C LEU A 9 22.30 -2.57 17.87
N ARG A 10 21.93 -2.56 16.59
CA ARG A 10 22.16 -3.65 15.63
C ARG A 10 22.75 -3.11 14.34
N GLY A 11 23.57 -3.89 13.65
CA GLY A 11 24.15 -3.50 12.36
C GLY A 11 23.06 -3.19 11.31
N GLU A 12 23.33 -2.23 10.42
CA GLU A 12 22.35 -1.80 9.40
C GLU A 12 21.87 -2.94 8.51
N THR A 13 22.75 -3.88 8.14
CA THR A 13 22.39 -5.07 7.36
C THR A 13 21.43 -5.99 8.13
N THR A 14 21.68 -6.22 9.43
CA THR A 14 20.80 -7.03 10.27
C THR A 14 19.40 -6.41 10.37
N VAL A 15 19.32 -5.10 10.61
CA VAL A 15 18.04 -4.39 10.67
C VAL A 15 17.30 -4.43 9.32
N ARG A 16 18.01 -4.26 8.21
CA ARG A 16 17.42 -4.38 6.87
C ARG A 16 16.79 -5.75 6.67
N ASN A 17 17.54 -6.83 6.96
CA ASN A 17 17.07 -8.19 6.77
C ASN A 17 15.85 -8.50 7.66
N ILE A 18 15.84 -8.01 8.90
CA ILE A 18 14.67 -8.17 9.79
C ILE A 18 13.44 -7.49 9.19
N ILE A 19 13.58 -6.25 8.71
CA ILE A 19 12.45 -5.52 8.11
C ILE A 19 11.94 -6.25 6.88
N GLU A 20 12.84 -6.64 5.98
CA GLU A 20 12.49 -7.35 4.75
C GLU A 20 11.74 -8.65 5.03
N THR A 21 12.32 -9.54 5.84
CA THR A 21 11.72 -10.84 6.18
C THR A 21 10.41 -10.71 6.96
N THR A 22 10.31 -9.73 7.86
CA THR A 22 9.08 -9.50 8.63
C THR A 22 7.98 -8.94 7.73
N SER A 23 8.28 -7.96 6.89
CA SER A 23 7.32 -7.39 5.94
C SER A 23 6.82 -8.44 4.94
N GLU A 24 7.71 -9.29 4.43
CA GLU A 24 7.34 -10.39 3.55
C GLU A 24 6.43 -11.40 4.26
N ALA A 25 6.76 -11.79 5.50
CA ALA A 25 5.92 -12.69 6.28
C ALA A 25 4.52 -12.12 6.55
N ILE A 26 4.44 -10.83 6.92
CA ILE A 26 3.18 -10.10 7.10
C ILE A 26 2.35 -10.16 5.82
N TRP A 27 2.96 -9.79 4.69
CA TRP A 27 2.26 -9.78 3.41
C TRP A 27 1.77 -11.17 3.03
N ARG A 28 2.66 -12.17 3.05
CA ARG A 28 2.34 -13.55 2.63
C ARG A 28 1.23 -14.19 3.45
N ILE A 29 1.15 -13.88 4.75
CA ILE A 29 0.17 -14.48 5.66
C ILE A 29 -1.13 -13.68 5.70
N LEU A 30 -1.06 -12.35 5.78
CA LEU A 30 -2.24 -11.51 6.02
C LEU A 30 -2.92 -11.05 4.75
N GLN A 31 -2.20 -10.85 3.63
CA GLN A 31 -2.82 -10.36 2.40
C GLN A 31 -3.96 -11.28 1.91
N PRO A 32 -3.83 -12.63 1.90
CA PRO A 32 -4.92 -13.50 1.48
C PRO A 32 -6.14 -13.47 2.42
N LEU A 33 -5.97 -13.07 3.69
CA LEU A 33 -7.02 -13.04 4.70
C LEU A 33 -7.78 -11.71 4.71
N TYR A 34 -7.08 -10.60 4.52
CA TYR A 34 -7.62 -9.25 4.68
C TYR A 34 -7.78 -8.48 3.37
N MET A 35 -7.09 -8.88 2.30
CA MET A 35 -7.18 -8.27 0.98
C MET A 35 -7.16 -9.34 -0.13
N PRO A 36 -8.08 -10.33 -0.07
CA PRO A 36 -8.19 -11.32 -1.13
C PRO A 36 -8.59 -10.66 -2.45
N MET A 37 -8.36 -11.36 -3.57
CA MET A 37 -8.84 -10.89 -4.87
C MET A 37 -10.35 -10.61 -4.80
N PRO A 38 -10.81 -9.37 -5.05
CA PRO A 38 -12.21 -9.02 -4.88
C PRO A 38 -13.12 -9.84 -5.80
N SER A 39 -14.04 -10.60 -5.19
CA SER A 39 -15.07 -11.34 -5.91
C SER A 39 -16.28 -10.43 -6.20
N LYS A 40 -17.18 -10.89 -7.08
CA LYS A 40 -18.47 -10.21 -7.31
C LYS A 40 -19.24 -9.99 -6.00
N GLU A 41 -19.24 -10.96 -5.10
CA GLU A 41 -19.90 -10.88 -3.80
C GLU A 41 -19.30 -9.77 -2.91
N ILE A 42 -17.96 -9.63 -2.92
CA ILE A 42 -17.27 -8.55 -2.19
C ILE A 42 -17.71 -7.18 -2.74
N TRP A 43 -17.81 -7.04 -4.06
CA TRP A 43 -18.27 -5.79 -4.68
C TRP A 43 -19.72 -5.46 -4.36
N GLU A 44 -20.63 -6.45 -4.43
CA GLU A 44 -22.04 -6.27 -4.08
C GLU A 44 -22.21 -5.89 -2.60
N LYS A 45 -21.48 -6.55 -1.70
CA LYS A 45 -21.47 -6.21 -0.27
C LYS A 45 -20.95 -4.80 -0.03
N THR A 46 -19.87 -4.41 -0.72
CA THR A 46 -19.29 -3.08 -0.62
C THR A 46 -20.27 -2.00 -1.11
N ALA A 47 -20.92 -2.22 -2.26
CA ALA A 47 -21.94 -1.32 -2.80
C ALA A 47 -23.09 -1.08 -1.82
N LYS A 48 -23.61 -2.16 -1.22
CA LYS A 48 -24.63 -2.07 -0.19
C LYS A 48 -24.15 -1.27 1.03
N ARG A 49 -22.92 -1.54 1.48
CA ARG A 49 -22.34 -0.85 2.64
C ARG A 49 -22.13 0.64 2.39
N TYR A 50 -21.74 1.04 1.18
CA TYR A 50 -21.64 2.45 0.79
C TYR A 50 -23.00 3.15 0.77
N GLU A 51 -24.04 2.48 0.28
CA GLU A 51 -25.40 2.99 0.32
C GLU A 51 -25.87 3.22 1.77
N GLU A 52 -25.64 2.25 2.66
CA GLU A 52 -26.02 2.32 4.08
C GLU A 52 -25.31 3.44 4.86
N LEU A 53 -24.00 3.63 4.65
CA LEU A 53 -23.20 4.58 5.43
C LEU A 53 -23.14 5.98 4.81
N TRP A 54 -23.08 6.05 3.48
CA TRP A 54 -22.71 7.26 2.76
C TRP A 54 -23.78 7.70 1.75
N ASN A 55 -24.92 7.00 1.66
CA ASN A 55 -25.99 7.25 0.69
C ASN A 55 -25.46 7.29 -0.75
N SER A 56 -24.48 6.41 -1.04
CA SER A 56 -23.81 6.32 -2.33
C SER A 56 -24.13 4.97 -3.00
N PRO A 57 -25.28 4.85 -3.67
CA PRO A 57 -25.71 3.58 -4.28
C PRO A 57 -24.73 3.12 -5.36
N ASN A 58 -24.55 1.80 -5.47
CA ASN A 58 -23.66 1.15 -6.45
C ASN A 58 -22.17 1.52 -6.35
N CYS A 59 -21.72 2.22 -5.30
CA CYS A 59 -20.30 2.51 -5.12
C CYS A 59 -19.55 1.27 -4.64
N VAL A 60 -18.69 0.71 -5.49
CA VAL A 60 -17.95 -0.52 -5.16
C VAL A 60 -16.60 -0.25 -4.49
N GLY A 61 -16.20 1.01 -4.33
CA GLY A 61 -14.95 1.39 -3.71
C GLY A 61 -14.55 2.83 -4.01
N CYS A 62 -13.71 3.39 -3.16
CA CYS A 62 -13.08 4.70 -3.39
C CYS A 62 -11.60 4.50 -3.71
N ILE A 63 -11.13 5.09 -4.81
CA ILE A 63 -9.74 4.97 -5.24
C ILE A 63 -8.96 6.25 -4.92
N ASP A 64 -7.75 6.09 -4.38
CA ASP A 64 -6.81 7.20 -4.22
C ASP A 64 -5.36 6.71 -4.45
N GLY A 65 -4.49 7.66 -4.76
CA GLY A 65 -3.08 7.43 -5.08
C GLY A 65 -2.15 8.20 -4.15
N LYS A 66 -1.08 7.55 -3.69
CA LYS A 66 -0.06 8.17 -2.85
C LYS A 66 1.34 8.01 -3.44
N HIS A 67 2.04 9.12 -3.64
CA HIS A 67 3.47 9.11 -3.89
C HIS A 67 4.23 8.71 -2.61
N ILE A 68 4.90 7.56 -2.65
CA ILE A 68 5.81 7.07 -1.62
C ILE A 68 7.21 7.51 -1.98
N LYS A 69 7.80 8.38 -1.16
CA LYS A 69 9.13 8.94 -1.42
C LYS A 69 10.18 7.83 -1.34
N ILE A 70 11.03 7.76 -2.38
CA ILE A 70 12.15 6.84 -2.46
C ILE A 70 13.47 7.61 -2.60
N LYS A 71 14.58 6.92 -2.36
CA LYS A 71 15.89 7.40 -2.82
C LYS A 71 15.95 7.24 -4.33
N LYS A 72 16.50 8.23 -5.05
CA LYS A 72 16.76 8.14 -6.49
C LYS A 72 17.46 6.80 -6.80
N PRO A 73 16.86 5.92 -7.62
CA PRO A 73 17.53 4.70 -8.07
C PRO A 73 18.73 5.04 -8.93
N ASN A 74 19.77 4.20 -8.90
CA ASN A 74 20.94 4.40 -9.75
C ASN A 74 20.53 4.38 -11.23
N ASP A 75 21.15 5.24 -12.04
CA ASP A 75 20.95 5.32 -13.50
C ASP A 75 19.49 5.51 -13.97
N SER A 76 18.59 5.94 -13.08
CA SER A 76 17.16 6.17 -13.38
C SER A 76 16.86 7.43 -14.18
N GLY A 77 17.83 8.33 -14.38
CA GLY A 77 17.57 9.64 -14.97
C GLY A 77 16.51 10.41 -14.18
N SER A 78 15.36 10.68 -14.83
CA SER A 78 14.15 11.28 -14.25
C SER A 78 13.02 10.28 -14.01
N ALA A 79 13.22 8.98 -14.26
CA ALA A 79 12.27 7.96 -13.86
C ALA A 79 12.02 8.06 -12.35
N PHE A 80 10.77 7.90 -11.93
CA PHE A 80 10.29 8.13 -10.57
C PHE A 80 10.31 9.58 -10.08
N TYR A 81 10.79 10.57 -10.85
CA TYR A 81 10.76 11.97 -10.43
C TYR A 81 9.38 12.58 -10.66
N ASN A 82 8.71 12.98 -9.57
CA ASN A 82 7.33 13.47 -9.63
C ASN A 82 7.23 15.00 -9.66
N TYR A 83 6.03 15.51 -9.93
CA TYR A 83 5.71 16.95 -9.98
C TYR A 83 5.89 17.68 -8.63
N LYS A 84 6.00 16.95 -7.52
CA LYS A 84 6.27 17.51 -6.18
C LYS A 84 7.77 17.63 -5.91
N ASN A 85 8.61 17.50 -6.93
CA ASN A 85 10.06 17.70 -6.89
C ASN A 85 10.82 16.66 -6.02
N PHE A 86 10.36 15.40 -6.00
CA PHE A 86 11.11 14.29 -5.38
C PHE A 86 10.92 12.96 -6.12
N PHE A 87 11.79 11.99 -5.85
CA PHE A 87 11.68 10.63 -6.40
C PHE A 87 10.66 9.80 -5.61
N SER A 88 9.73 9.13 -6.29
CA SER A 88 8.67 8.32 -5.67
C SER A 88 8.19 7.17 -6.55
N ILE A 89 7.67 6.12 -5.91
CA ILE A 89 6.74 5.17 -6.53
C ILE A 89 5.30 5.54 -6.17
N VAL A 90 4.33 5.09 -6.98
CA VAL A 90 2.90 5.30 -6.70
C VAL A 90 2.35 4.07 -5.97
N LEU A 91 1.57 4.32 -4.92
CA LEU A 91 0.68 3.35 -4.30
C LEU A 91 -0.74 3.76 -4.69
N MET A 92 -1.43 2.95 -5.47
CA MET A 92 -2.86 3.07 -5.70
C MET A 92 -3.59 2.14 -4.75
N ALA A 93 -4.66 2.60 -4.12
CA ALA A 93 -5.48 1.79 -3.24
C ALA A 93 -6.96 2.03 -3.49
N ILE A 94 -7.75 0.96 -3.42
CA ILE A 94 -9.20 1.00 -3.40
C ILE A 94 -9.64 0.66 -1.98
N SER A 95 -10.47 1.51 -1.36
CA SER A 95 -11.04 1.26 -0.04
C SER A 95 -12.52 0.91 -0.11
N ASP A 96 -12.97 0.06 0.83
CA ASP A 96 -14.38 -0.17 1.12
C ASP A 96 -14.99 1.02 1.88
N ALA A 97 -16.31 0.92 2.14
CA ALA A 97 -17.07 1.95 2.83
C ALA A 97 -16.67 2.15 4.30
N ASP A 98 -16.00 1.17 4.91
CA ASP A 98 -15.53 1.21 6.30
C ASP A 98 -14.05 1.68 6.38
N GLY A 99 -13.44 2.00 5.24
CA GLY A 99 -12.07 2.51 5.14
C GLY A 99 -10.98 1.42 5.08
N ASN A 100 -11.33 0.16 4.89
CA ASN A 100 -10.36 -0.92 4.70
C ASN A 100 -9.96 -1.04 3.23
N PHE A 101 -8.74 -1.46 2.96
CA PHE A 101 -8.29 -1.67 1.58
C PHE A 101 -8.87 -2.97 0.99
N LEU A 102 -9.54 -2.84 -0.16
CA LEU A 102 -10.04 -3.94 -0.99
C LEU A 102 -8.96 -4.46 -1.94
N ALA A 103 -8.18 -3.54 -2.50
CA ALA A 103 -7.08 -3.86 -3.40
C ALA A 103 -6.05 -2.72 -3.37
N ILE A 104 -4.80 -3.07 -3.62
CA ILE A 104 -3.73 -2.11 -3.84
C ILE A 104 -2.91 -2.49 -5.07
N ASP A 105 -2.28 -1.49 -5.67
CA ASP A 105 -1.26 -1.64 -6.70
C ASP A 105 -0.08 -0.73 -6.34
N VAL A 106 1.14 -1.27 -6.43
CA VAL A 106 2.36 -0.59 -5.99
C VAL A 106 3.40 -0.63 -7.08
N GLY A 107 3.78 0.54 -7.59
CA GLY A 107 4.79 0.65 -8.64
C GLY A 107 4.50 1.78 -9.63
N GLU A 108 5.04 1.60 -10.83
CA GLU A 108 4.61 2.22 -12.09
C GLU A 108 4.21 1.09 -13.05
#